data_AF-A0A0A2EZC5-F1
#
_entry.id   AF-A0A0A2EZC5-F1
#
_cell.length_a   1.000
_cell.length_b   1.000
_cell.length_c   1.000
_cell.angle_alpha   90.00
_cell.angle_beta   90.00
_cell.angle_gamma   90.00
#
_symmetry.space_group_name_H-M   'P 1'
#
loop_
_entity.id
_entity.type
_entity.pdbx_description
1 polymer ?
#
loop_
_entity_poly.entity_id
_entity_poly.type
_entity_poly.pdbx_seq_one_letter_code
_entity_poly.pdbx_strand_id
1 'polypeptide(L)'
;MRSAKHAYLIMAHTDKYLLQVLVRMLDDERNDIYLHVDKKWKEFSPSFLSVVHANLYILDKRIDARWGHANLIEVEYNLFEEAYRRGGYLYYHLLSGVDLPIKSQDYIHRFFYEHQGTEFVSYWDPHQPNYDAKLKISRYYLFMKYEKISWRLPSILIAKCRELLGRILPQRKAEYEYKKGSQWISITGRAVSMLLEHRPFVQRRAKYTRAGDEIFLQTLLWEYMHDSLHVYKGTYDRAAMREVRWAPYANSPDTYTMKDKDFLLASDMLFARKFSSEVDREIIDFIQKEFAK
;
A
#
# COMPACT_ATOMS: atom_id res chain seq x y z
N MET A 1 22.32 10.47 17.81
CA MET A 1 20.98 11.05 17.64
C MET A 1 20.18 10.07 16.79
N ARG A 2 18.95 9.69 17.17
CA ARG A 2 18.09 8.91 16.27
C ARG A 2 17.85 9.75 15.03
N SER A 3 18.13 9.19 13.86
CA SER A 3 17.93 9.84 12.57
C SER A 3 16.45 10.21 12.39
N ALA A 4 16.16 11.42 11.90
CA ALA A 4 14.79 11.87 11.59
C ALA A 4 14.33 11.37 10.20
N LYS A 5 14.98 10.32 9.66
CA LYS A 5 14.75 9.85 8.29
C LYS A 5 13.39 9.20 8.11
N HIS A 6 12.90 9.19 6.87
CA HIS A 6 11.74 8.39 6.45
C HIS A 6 12.16 7.21 5.56
N ALA A 7 11.41 6.12 5.62
CA ALA A 7 11.54 4.98 4.73
C ALA A 7 10.34 4.95 3.75
N TYR A 8 10.62 4.96 2.45
CA TYR A 8 9.59 4.81 1.42
C TYR A 8 9.62 3.40 0.85
N LEU A 9 8.53 2.65 1.04
CA LEU A 9 8.41 1.24 0.69
C LEU A 9 7.53 1.13 -0.55
N ILE A 10 8.13 0.89 -1.71
CA ILE A 10 7.49 0.99 -3.01
C ILE A 10 7.24 -0.40 -3.60
N MET A 11 6.00 -0.66 -4.00
CA MET A 11 5.56 -1.86 -4.71
C MET A 11 5.30 -1.53 -6.19
N ALA A 12 6.27 -1.80 -7.07
CA ALA A 12 6.20 -1.44 -8.49
C ALA A 12 5.96 -2.66 -9.40
N HIS A 13 5.24 -2.47 -10.51
CA HIS A 13 4.87 -3.58 -11.39
C HIS A 13 5.00 -3.36 -12.89
N THR A 14 4.84 -2.15 -13.46
CA THR A 14 4.92 -1.99 -14.94
C THR A 14 5.31 -0.62 -15.47
N ASP A 15 4.94 0.49 -14.83
CA ASP A 15 5.16 1.84 -15.40
C ASP A 15 6.58 2.35 -15.11
N LYS A 16 7.45 2.26 -16.12
CA LYS A 16 8.86 2.71 -16.03
C LYS A 16 8.99 4.20 -15.78
N TYR A 17 8.18 5.01 -16.49
CA TYR A 17 8.31 6.46 -16.45
C TYR A 17 7.88 7.01 -15.11
N LEU A 18 6.69 6.58 -14.67
CA LEU A 18 6.12 6.99 -13.40
C LEU A 18 7.00 6.54 -12.22
N LEU A 19 7.55 5.33 -12.25
CA LEU A 19 8.48 4.88 -11.22
C LEU A 19 9.75 5.73 -11.17
N GLN A 20 10.30 6.12 -12.34
CA GLN A 20 11.45 7.01 -12.39
C GLN A 20 11.14 8.38 -11.77
N VAL A 21 9.98 8.94 -12.08
CA VAL A 21 9.53 10.22 -11.50
C VAL A 21 9.33 10.09 -10.00
N LEU A 22 8.62 9.05 -9.53
CA LEU A 22 8.41 8.78 -8.12
C LEU A 22 9.74 8.69 -7.35
N VAL A 23 10.69 7.90 -7.83
CA VAL A 23 12.00 7.74 -7.17
C VAL A 23 12.75 9.08 -7.11
N ARG A 24 12.72 9.89 -8.18
CA ARG A 24 13.33 11.23 -8.18
C ARG A 24 12.66 12.19 -7.20
N MET A 25 11.34 12.17 -7.10
CA MET A 25 10.60 13.05 -6.17
C MET A 25 10.81 12.68 -4.69
N LEU A 26 11.29 11.46 -4.42
CA LEU A 26 11.61 10.97 -3.08
C LEU A 26 13.11 11.04 -2.77
N ASP A 27 13.95 11.46 -3.72
CA ASP A 27 15.40 11.53 -3.59
C ASP A 27 15.83 12.72 -2.72
N ASP A 28 15.92 12.49 -1.41
CA ASP A 28 16.26 13.46 -0.38
C ASP A 28 17.18 12.82 0.65
N GLU A 29 18.13 13.57 1.22
CA GLU A 29 19.10 13.05 2.19
C GLU A 29 18.45 12.49 3.47
N ARG A 30 17.22 12.94 3.78
CA ARG A 30 16.40 12.49 4.90
C ARG A 30 15.55 11.26 4.54
N ASN A 31 15.73 10.68 3.37
CA ASN A 31 14.97 9.52 2.92
C ASN A 31 15.86 8.32 2.62
N ASP A 32 15.28 7.13 2.79
CA ASP A 32 15.76 5.91 2.15
C ASP A 32 14.59 5.23 1.42
N ILE A 33 14.87 4.69 0.24
CA ILE A 33 13.86 4.13 -0.67
C ILE A 33 14.08 2.63 -0.78
N TYR A 34 13.01 1.87 -0.54
CA TYR A 34 12.96 0.42 -0.62
C TYR A 34 12.02 0.02 -1.74
N LEU A 35 12.52 -0.71 -2.73
CA LEU A 35 11.77 -1.02 -3.94
C LEU A 35 11.60 -2.53 -4.09
N HIS A 36 10.36 -2.97 -4.10
CA HIS A 36 9.98 -4.26 -4.65
C HIS A 36 9.53 -4.10 -6.11
N VAL A 37 10.02 -5.00 -6.97
CA VAL A 37 9.60 -5.09 -8.36
C VAL A 37 8.91 -6.43 -8.60
N ASP A 38 7.65 -6.38 -9.03
CA ASP A 38 6.86 -7.58 -9.32
C ASP A 38 7.61 -8.52 -10.29
N LYS A 39 7.63 -9.82 -9.97
CA LYS A 39 8.28 -10.87 -10.77
C LYS A 39 7.76 -10.96 -12.21
N LYS A 40 6.56 -10.47 -12.49
CA LYS A 40 5.95 -10.43 -13.83
C LYS A 40 6.55 -9.35 -14.73
N TRP A 41 7.20 -8.32 -14.17
CA TRP A 41 7.84 -7.28 -14.97
C TRP A 41 9.18 -7.74 -15.54
N LYS A 42 9.16 -8.56 -16.59
CA LYS A 42 10.38 -9.22 -17.12
C LYS A 42 11.44 -8.24 -17.60
N GLU A 43 11.01 -7.15 -18.22
CA GLU A 43 11.89 -6.10 -18.78
C GLU A 43 12.45 -5.11 -17.76
N PHE A 44 12.21 -5.30 -16.47
CA PHE A 44 12.74 -4.39 -15.46
C PHE A 44 14.28 -4.48 -15.40
N SER A 45 14.92 -3.31 -15.49
CA SER A 45 16.35 -3.10 -15.21
C SER A 45 16.48 -1.94 -14.23
N PRO A 46 17.35 -2.01 -13.21
CA PRO A 46 17.56 -0.88 -12.30
C PRO A 46 18.25 0.33 -12.96
N SER A 47 18.81 0.18 -14.17
CA SER A 47 19.65 1.20 -14.82
C SER A 47 18.99 2.55 -15.10
N PHE A 48 17.65 2.62 -15.10
CA PHE A 48 16.94 3.89 -15.28
C PHE A 48 16.60 4.58 -13.95
N LEU A 49 16.85 3.92 -12.82
CA LEU A 49 16.67 4.49 -11.49
C LEU A 49 18.02 5.02 -11.02
N SER A 50 18.01 6.27 -10.59
CA SER A 50 19.19 6.96 -10.06
C SER A 50 18.75 7.88 -8.94
N VAL A 51 19.50 7.86 -7.85
CA VAL A 51 19.35 8.74 -6.70
C VAL A 51 20.69 9.40 -6.43
N VAL A 52 20.67 10.66 -6.01
CA VAL A 52 21.86 11.46 -5.66
C VAL A 52 21.97 11.61 -4.14
N HIS A 53 20.84 11.70 -3.43
CA HIS A 53 20.79 12.07 -2.01
C HIS A 53 20.28 10.93 -1.13
N ALA A 54 19.24 10.22 -1.55
CA ALA A 54 18.68 9.07 -0.83
C ALA A 54 19.50 7.80 -1.10
N ASN A 55 19.37 6.79 -0.22
CA ASN A 55 19.77 5.43 -0.58
C ASN A 55 18.62 4.71 -1.27
N LEU A 56 18.92 3.96 -2.33
CA LEU A 56 17.96 3.11 -3.03
C LEU A 56 18.30 1.62 -2.84
N TYR A 57 17.41 0.90 -2.19
CA TYR A 57 17.51 -0.53 -1.92
C TYR A 57 16.46 -1.30 -2.71
N ILE A 58 16.90 -2.05 -3.72
CA ILE A 58 16.01 -2.91 -4.51
C ILE A 58 16.03 -4.31 -3.91
N LEU A 59 14.86 -4.86 -3.57
CA LEU A 59 14.75 -6.19 -2.97
C LEU A 59 15.10 -7.27 -4.01
N ASP A 60 16.06 -8.14 -3.67
CA ASP A 60 16.47 -9.27 -4.51
C ASP A 60 15.30 -10.23 -4.80
N LYS A 61 14.48 -10.49 -3.78
CA LYS A 61 13.35 -11.41 -3.88
C LYS A 61 12.16 -10.76 -4.58
N ARG A 62 12.11 -10.92 -5.90
CA ARG A 62 10.95 -10.54 -6.73
C ARG A 62 9.82 -11.58 -6.61
N ILE A 63 8.66 -11.14 -6.14
CA ILE A 63 7.46 -11.95 -5.90
C ILE A 63 6.41 -11.61 -6.96
N ASP A 64 5.67 -12.61 -7.44
CA ASP A 64 4.47 -12.39 -8.27
C ASP A 64 3.34 -11.91 -7.35
N ALA A 65 3.19 -10.59 -7.28
CA ALA A 65 2.21 -9.93 -6.46
C ALA A 65 0.88 -9.87 -7.24
N ARG A 66 -0.10 -10.64 -6.79
CA ARG A 66 -1.43 -10.68 -7.40
C ARG A 66 -2.40 -9.94 -6.50
N TRP A 67 -3.19 -9.05 -7.08
CA TRP A 67 -4.19 -8.28 -6.35
C TRP A 67 -5.13 -9.22 -5.58
N GLY A 68 -5.31 -8.94 -4.28
CA GLY A 68 -6.12 -9.74 -3.38
C GLY A 68 -5.53 -11.10 -2.96
N HIS A 69 -4.28 -11.41 -3.33
CA HIS A 69 -3.58 -12.64 -2.95
C HIS A 69 -2.61 -12.41 -1.79
N ALA A 70 -2.40 -13.43 -0.95
CA ALA A 70 -1.46 -13.41 0.17
C ALA A 70 0.00 -13.02 -0.19
N ASN A 71 0.37 -13.14 -1.46
CA ASN A 71 1.71 -12.77 -1.94
C ASN A 71 1.92 -11.26 -1.85
N LEU A 72 0.86 -10.46 -1.96
CA LEU A 72 0.94 -9.02 -1.84
C LEU A 72 1.37 -8.63 -0.42
N ILE A 73 0.78 -9.28 0.59
CA ILE A 73 1.16 -9.12 2.00
C ILE A 73 2.58 -9.61 2.24
N GLU A 74 3.01 -10.71 1.59
CA GLU A 74 4.41 -11.16 1.71
C GLU A 74 5.39 -10.08 1.22
N VAL A 75 5.05 -9.36 0.15
CA VAL A 75 5.85 -8.24 -0.34
C VAL A 75 5.91 -7.11 0.68
N GLU A 76 4.77 -6.71 1.25
CA GLU A 76 4.71 -5.67 2.29
C GLU A 76 5.62 -6.02 3.47
N TYR A 77 5.54 -7.26 3.96
CA TYR A 77 6.36 -7.71 5.08
C TYR A 77 7.85 -7.81 4.76
N ASN A 78 8.23 -8.17 3.53
CA ASN A 78 9.64 -8.13 3.12
C ASN A 78 10.17 -6.70 3.06
N LEU A 79 9.35 -5.76 2.58
CA LEU A 79 9.70 -4.35 2.57
C LEU A 79 9.84 -3.81 4.00
N PHE A 80 8.86 -4.09 4.88
CA PHE A 80 8.92 -3.71 6.29
C PHE A 80 10.15 -4.28 6.99
N GLU A 81 10.45 -5.57 6.78
CA GLU A 81 11.59 -6.23 7.39
C GLU A 81 12.93 -5.62 6.94
N GLU A 82 13.12 -5.42 5.63
CA GLU A 82 14.38 -4.86 5.11
C GLU A 82 14.59 -3.41 5.56
N ALA A 83 13.53 -2.60 5.56
CA ALA A 83 13.59 -1.23 6.07
C ALA A 83 13.80 -1.19 7.60
N TYR A 84 13.11 -2.05 8.35
CA TYR A 84 13.25 -2.09 9.81
C TYR A 84 14.63 -2.54 10.27
N ARG A 85 15.23 -3.51 9.56
CA ARG A 85 16.59 -4.01 9.85
C ARG A 85 17.66 -2.93 9.71
N ARG A 86 17.50 -1.99 8.78
CA ARG A 86 18.39 -0.84 8.61
C ARG A 86 18.05 0.28 9.59
N GLY A 87 16.76 0.40 9.91
CA GLY A 87 16.25 1.07 11.10
C GLY A 87 16.50 2.58 11.16
N GLY A 88 16.06 3.17 12.27
CA GLY A 88 16.27 4.59 12.54
C GLY A 88 15.36 5.52 11.74
N TYR A 89 14.21 5.03 11.26
CA TYR A 89 13.21 5.85 10.59
C TYR A 89 12.11 6.31 11.53
N LEU A 90 11.69 7.55 11.37
CA LEU A 90 10.54 8.13 12.06
C LEU A 90 9.24 7.53 11.51
N TYR A 91 9.15 7.44 10.18
CA TYR A 91 8.00 6.91 9.46
C TYR A 91 8.38 5.97 8.32
N TYR A 92 7.47 5.04 8.07
CA TYR A 92 7.50 4.06 6.99
C TYR A 92 6.26 4.29 6.13
N HIS A 93 6.47 4.69 4.87
CA HIS A 93 5.41 5.02 3.92
C HIS A 93 5.27 3.90 2.89
N LEU A 94 4.18 3.13 2.96
CA LEU A 94 3.89 2.14 1.94
C LEU A 94 3.22 2.81 0.73
N LEU A 95 3.85 2.68 -0.43
CA LEU A 95 3.42 3.22 -1.71
C LEU A 95 3.46 2.12 -2.78
N SER A 96 2.74 2.36 -3.86
CA SER A 96 2.89 1.63 -5.10
C SER A 96 3.70 2.44 -6.10
N GLY A 97 4.14 1.79 -7.18
CA GLY A 97 4.74 2.47 -8.33
C GLY A 97 3.78 3.34 -9.15
N VAL A 98 2.52 3.53 -8.73
CA VAL A 98 1.55 4.43 -9.40
C VAL A 98 1.07 5.59 -8.52
N ASP A 99 1.74 5.82 -7.40
CA ASP A 99 1.53 6.97 -6.53
C ASP A 99 2.56 8.06 -6.83
N LEU A 100 2.22 9.31 -6.51
CA LEU A 100 3.18 10.41 -6.44
C LEU A 100 2.96 11.21 -5.15
N PRO A 101 4.02 11.77 -4.55
CA PRO A 101 3.85 12.84 -3.57
C PRO A 101 3.25 14.06 -4.26
N ILE A 102 2.31 14.72 -3.59
CA ILE A 102 1.67 15.98 -4.04
C ILE A 102 1.96 17.13 -3.05
N LYS A 103 3.11 17.01 -2.38
CA LYS A 103 3.75 17.97 -1.47
C LYS A 103 5.26 17.76 -1.55
N SER A 104 6.07 18.78 -1.26
CA SER A 104 7.53 18.66 -1.24
C SER A 104 8.02 17.81 -0.07
N GLN A 105 9.27 17.34 -0.15
CA GLN A 105 9.87 16.57 0.94
C GLN A 105 9.95 17.37 2.24
N ASP A 106 10.29 18.67 2.17
CA ASP A 106 10.25 19.55 3.34
C ASP A 106 8.88 19.60 4.01
N TYR A 107 7.82 19.69 3.22
CA TYR A 107 6.46 19.70 3.76
C TYR A 107 6.12 18.36 4.41
N ILE A 108 6.43 17.25 3.74
CA ILE A 108 6.16 15.90 4.24
C ILE A 108 6.92 15.64 5.55
N HIS A 109 8.21 15.97 5.60
CA HIS A 109 9.03 15.85 6.81
C HIS A 109 8.49 16.70 7.96
N ARG A 110 8.16 17.97 7.70
CA ARG A 110 7.55 18.84 8.72
C ARG A 110 6.23 18.28 9.23
N PHE A 111 5.35 17.82 8.34
CA PHE A 111 4.06 17.25 8.70
C PHE A 111 4.21 16.07 9.66
N PHE A 112 5.08 15.11 9.34
CA PHE A 112 5.29 13.93 10.18
C PHE A 112 6.08 14.25 11.46
N TYR A 113 6.91 15.30 11.46
CA TYR A 113 7.54 15.82 12.66
C TYR A 113 6.53 16.44 13.63
N GLU A 114 5.54 17.18 13.13
CA GLU A 114 4.49 17.79 13.94
C GLU A 114 3.50 16.75 14.50
N HIS A 115 3.34 15.60 13.83
CA HIS A 115 2.40 14.55 14.20
C HIS A 115 3.07 13.26 14.71
N GLN A 116 4.28 13.38 15.25
CA GLN A 116 5.08 12.23 15.70
C GLN A 116 4.30 11.28 16.62
N GLY A 117 4.48 9.98 16.39
CA GLY A 117 3.82 8.93 17.16
C GLY A 117 2.43 8.56 16.63
N THR A 118 1.89 9.31 15.67
CA THR A 118 0.59 9.04 15.07
C THR A 118 0.71 8.03 13.92
N GLU A 119 -0.21 7.07 13.84
CA GLU A 119 -0.31 6.09 12.77
C GLU A 119 -1.37 6.52 11.74
N PHE A 120 -0.95 6.80 10.51
CA PHE A 120 -1.83 7.28 9.44
C PHE A 120 -2.32 6.11 8.60
N VAL A 121 -3.46 5.57 9.01
CA VAL A 121 -4.09 4.38 8.45
C VAL A 121 -5.57 4.64 8.22
N SER A 122 -6.09 4.11 7.12
CA SER A 122 -7.49 4.23 6.76
C SER A 122 -8.33 3.11 7.33
N TYR A 123 -9.58 3.43 7.68
CA TYR A 123 -10.59 2.47 8.11
C TYR A 123 -11.91 2.77 7.41
N TRP A 124 -12.52 1.78 6.77
CA TRP A 124 -13.80 1.94 6.05
C TRP A 124 -15.00 2.11 6.96
N ASP A 125 -14.93 1.55 8.17
CA ASP A 125 -15.83 1.90 9.27
C ASP A 125 -15.09 1.48 10.56
N PRO A 126 -14.50 2.43 11.30
CA PRO A 126 -13.74 2.10 12.50
C PRO A 126 -14.64 1.63 13.65
N HIS A 127 -15.90 2.07 13.67
CA HIS A 127 -16.81 1.88 14.81
C HIS A 127 -17.82 0.75 14.60
N GLN A 128 -17.92 0.18 13.41
CA GLN A 128 -18.78 -0.98 13.15
C GLN A 128 -17.98 -2.23 12.74
N PRO A 129 -18.45 -3.43 13.13
CA PRO A 129 -17.91 -4.67 12.61
C PRO A 129 -17.97 -4.70 11.08
N ASN A 130 -16.82 -4.87 10.43
CA ASN A 130 -16.78 -4.91 8.98
C ASN A 130 -17.25 -6.28 8.46
N TYR A 131 -18.49 -6.35 7.98
CA TYR A 131 -19.09 -7.59 7.50
C TYR A 131 -18.31 -8.23 6.34
N ASP A 132 -17.80 -7.42 5.40
CA ASP A 132 -16.95 -7.90 4.29
C ASP A 132 -15.66 -8.56 4.80
N ALA A 133 -14.97 -7.92 5.75
CA ALA A 133 -13.77 -8.49 6.36
C ALA A 133 -14.08 -9.78 7.11
N LYS A 134 -15.15 -9.79 7.92
CA LYS A 134 -15.60 -10.99 8.64
C LYS A 134 -15.91 -12.15 7.67
N LEU A 135 -16.58 -11.86 6.55
CA LEU A 135 -16.88 -12.84 5.52
C LEU A 135 -15.61 -13.39 4.85
N LYS A 136 -14.68 -12.50 4.48
CA LYS A 136 -13.41 -12.85 3.84
C LYS A 136 -12.52 -13.70 4.74
N ILE A 137 -12.55 -13.43 6.05
CA ILE A 137 -11.71 -14.12 7.02
C ILE A 137 -12.30 -15.47 7.45
N SER A 138 -13.63 -15.55 7.59
CA SER A 138 -14.31 -16.78 8.02
C SER A 138 -14.28 -17.89 6.98
N ARG A 139 -14.02 -17.58 5.71
CA ARG A 139 -14.01 -18.56 4.61
C ARG A 139 -12.59 -18.94 4.18
N TYR A 140 -12.48 -20.09 3.52
CA TYR A 140 -11.28 -20.54 2.83
C TYR A 140 -11.31 -20.10 1.37
N TYR A 141 -10.51 -19.10 1.01
CA TYR A 141 -10.30 -18.68 -0.36
C TYR A 141 -9.17 -19.49 -1.00
N LEU A 142 -9.51 -20.69 -1.48
CA LEU A 142 -8.58 -21.56 -2.18
C LEU A 142 -8.40 -21.11 -3.64
N PHE A 143 -7.26 -21.48 -4.23
CA PHE A 143 -7.00 -21.26 -5.66
C PHE A 143 -7.01 -19.79 -6.09
N MET A 144 -6.69 -18.86 -5.18
CA MET A 144 -6.71 -17.42 -5.43
C MET A 144 -5.74 -17.00 -6.54
N LYS A 145 -4.63 -17.72 -6.73
CA LYS A 145 -3.74 -17.52 -7.88
C LYS A 145 -4.49 -17.53 -9.22
N TYR A 146 -5.61 -18.23 -9.31
CA TYR A 146 -6.39 -18.38 -10.54
C TYR A 146 -7.61 -17.45 -10.64
N GLU A 147 -7.74 -16.44 -9.78
CA GLU A 147 -8.91 -15.55 -9.78
C GLU A 147 -9.06 -14.68 -11.05
N LYS A 148 -7.97 -14.44 -11.77
CA LYS A 148 -7.95 -13.61 -12.99
C LYS A 148 -7.18 -14.26 -14.15
N ILE A 149 -7.39 -15.56 -14.37
CA ILE A 149 -6.87 -16.19 -15.59
C ILE A 149 -7.65 -15.67 -16.80
N SER A 150 -6.97 -15.43 -17.92
CA SER A 150 -7.58 -14.97 -19.18
C SER A 150 -8.57 -15.98 -19.79
N TRP A 151 -8.50 -17.25 -19.37
CA TRP A 151 -9.31 -18.33 -19.92
C TRP A 151 -10.68 -18.39 -19.24
N ARG A 152 -11.73 -18.01 -19.99
CA ARG A 152 -13.10 -17.83 -19.47
C ARG A 152 -13.68 -19.08 -18.81
N LEU A 153 -13.64 -20.24 -19.47
CA LEU A 153 -14.25 -21.47 -18.93
C LEU A 153 -13.55 -21.97 -17.64
N PRO A 154 -12.21 -22.13 -17.59
CA PRO A 154 -11.50 -22.44 -16.35
C PRO A 154 -11.76 -21.42 -15.22
N SER A 155 -11.82 -20.13 -15.53
CA SER A 155 -12.08 -19.09 -14.53
C SER A 155 -13.47 -19.27 -13.87
N ILE A 156 -14.50 -19.60 -14.65
CA ILE A 156 -15.85 -19.86 -14.16
C ILE A 156 -15.88 -21.12 -13.30
N LEU A 157 -15.24 -22.21 -13.75
CA LEU A 157 -15.18 -23.47 -13.02
C LEU A 157 -14.50 -23.28 -11.65
N ILE A 158 -13.39 -22.55 -11.61
CA ILE A 158 -12.65 -22.27 -10.37
C ILE A 158 -13.48 -21.38 -9.45
N ALA A 159 -14.19 -20.38 -9.98
CA ALA A 159 -15.08 -19.54 -9.19
C ALA A 159 -16.21 -20.36 -8.55
N LYS A 160 -16.88 -21.24 -9.31
CA LYS A 160 -17.92 -22.15 -8.79
C LYS A 160 -17.37 -23.14 -7.77
N CYS A 161 -16.20 -23.73 -8.03
CA CYS A 161 -15.54 -24.62 -7.08
C CYS A 161 -15.24 -23.90 -5.77
N ARG A 162 -14.76 -22.65 -5.83
CA ARG A 162 -14.48 -21.84 -4.64
C ARG A 162 -15.74 -21.50 -3.87
N GLU A 163 -16.82 -21.17 -4.57
CA GLU A 163 -18.12 -20.93 -3.93
C GLU A 163 -18.62 -22.16 -3.19
N LEU A 164 -18.56 -23.33 -3.85
CA LEU A 164 -18.95 -24.61 -3.25
C LEU A 164 -18.08 -24.95 -2.04
N LEU A 165 -16.76 -24.85 -2.18
CA LEU A 165 -15.81 -25.09 -1.08
C LEU A 165 -16.04 -24.12 0.08
N GLY A 166 -16.40 -22.87 -0.20
CA GLY A 166 -16.75 -21.88 0.83
C GLY A 166 -18.04 -22.20 1.59
N ARG A 167 -18.91 -23.07 1.05
CA ARG A 167 -20.13 -23.56 1.72
C ARG A 167 -19.88 -24.86 2.49
N ILE A 168 -18.98 -25.73 2.00
CA ILE A 168 -18.73 -27.06 2.58
C ILE A 168 -17.67 -27.00 3.69
N LEU A 169 -16.61 -26.21 3.50
CA LEU A 169 -15.52 -26.15 4.47
C LEU A 169 -15.98 -25.45 5.76
N PRO A 170 -15.49 -25.89 6.93
CA PRO A 170 -15.83 -25.27 8.20
C PRO A 170 -15.39 -23.81 8.20
N GLN A 171 -16.16 -22.95 8.86
CA GLN A 171 -15.77 -21.57 9.03
C GLN A 171 -14.52 -21.48 9.91
N ARG A 172 -13.62 -20.58 9.53
CA ARG A 172 -12.42 -20.25 10.30
C ARG A 172 -12.83 -19.35 11.45
N LYS A 173 -12.48 -19.74 12.69
CA LYS A 173 -12.71 -18.91 13.88
C LYS A 173 -12.06 -17.54 13.69
N ALA A 174 -12.75 -16.50 14.14
CA ALA A 174 -12.19 -15.17 14.26
C ALA A 174 -11.23 -15.13 15.46
N GLU A 175 -10.01 -14.65 15.24
CA GLU A 175 -8.99 -14.48 16.30
C GLU A 175 -8.94 -13.04 16.82
N TYR A 176 -9.55 -12.10 16.08
CA TYR A 176 -9.64 -10.66 16.39
C TYR A 176 -10.99 -10.10 15.91
N GLU A 177 -11.31 -8.88 16.35
CA GLU A 177 -12.28 -8.04 15.66
C GLU A 177 -11.65 -7.48 14.39
N TYR A 178 -12.00 -8.04 13.24
CA TYR A 178 -11.38 -7.65 11.97
C TYR A 178 -11.81 -6.25 11.52
N LYS A 179 -10.81 -5.40 11.31
CA LYS A 179 -10.94 -4.08 10.72
C LYS A 179 -10.47 -4.11 9.27
N LYS A 180 -10.94 -3.13 8.49
CA LYS A 180 -10.66 -3.03 7.06
C LYS A 180 -10.38 -1.60 6.64
N GLY A 181 -9.44 -1.43 5.73
CA GLY A 181 -9.07 -0.15 5.16
C GLY A 181 -8.38 -0.29 3.80
N SER A 182 -7.75 0.81 3.40
CA SER A 182 -6.81 0.86 2.28
C SER A 182 -5.47 0.23 2.67
N GLN A 183 -4.79 -0.34 1.68
CA GLN A 183 -3.46 -0.91 1.83
C GLN A 183 -2.40 0.15 2.17
N TRP A 184 -2.59 1.40 1.73
CA TRP A 184 -1.57 2.46 1.80
C TRP A 184 -1.55 3.14 3.18
N ILE A 185 -0.36 3.19 3.79
CA ILE A 185 -0.19 3.62 5.19
C ILE A 185 1.08 4.43 5.40
N SER A 186 1.08 5.28 6.44
CA SER A 186 2.31 5.88 6.98
C SER A 186 2.34 5.57 8.46
N ILE A 187 3.28 4.73 8.88
CA ILE A 187 3.33 4.22 10.26
C ILE A 187 4.71 4.37 10.88
N THR A 188 4.75 4.40 12.20
CA THR A 188 6.00 4.54 12.96
C THR A 188 6.80 3.25 12.99
N GLY A 189 8.10 3.36 13.34
CA GLY A 189 8.93 2.16 13.55
C GLY A 189 8.40 1.22 14.64
N ARG A 190 7.69 1.74 15.65
CA ARG A 190 7.03 0.92 16.69
C ARG A 190 5.91 0.08 16.08
N ALA A 191 5.08 0.68 15.23
CA ALA A 191 4.02 -0.04 14.52
C ALA A 191 4.60 -1.10 13.57
N VAL A 192 5.67 -0.79 12.84
CA VAL A 192 6.37 -1.78 11.99
C VAL A 192 6.91 -2.95 12.81
N SER A 193 7.56 -2.70 13.95
CA SER A 193 8.03 -3.76 14.86
C SER A 193 6.88 -4.69 15.28
N MET A 194 5.76 -4.12 15.73
CA MET A 194 4.58 -4.88 16.15
C MET A 194 4.04 -5.74 15.01
N LEU A 195 3.96 -5.19 13.78
CA LEU A 195 3.53 -5.95 12.62
C LEU A 195 4.47 -7.13 12.35
N LEU A 196 5.79 -6.90 12.34
CA LEU A 196 6.79 -7.93 12.11
C LEU A 196 6.72 -9.06 13.15
N GLU A 197 6.50 -8.75 14.43
CA GLU A 197 6.29 -9.75 15.49
C GLU A 197 5.05 -10.63 15.19
N HIS A 198 4.01 -10.07 14.60
CA HIS A 198 2.78 -10.77 14.22
C HIS A 198 2.81 -11.39 12.81
N ARG A 199 3.94 -11.33 12.12
CA ARG A 199 4.12 -11.93 10.79
C ARG A 199 3.67 -13.40 10.71
N PRO A 200 3.98 -14.30 11.67
CA PRO A 200 3.53 -15.70 11.61
C PRO A 200 2.01 -15.85 11.64
N PHE A 201 1.32 -15.02 12.43
CA PHE A 201 -0.15 -14.98 12.46
C PHE A 201 -0.69 -14.54 11.09
N VAL A 202 -0.17 -13.44 10.54
CA VAL A 202 -0.63 -12.89 9.26
C VAL A 202 -0.39 -13.88 8.13
N GLN A 203 0.79 -14.47 8.03
CA GLN A 203 1.10 -15.46 6.98
C GLN A 203 0.17 -16.68 7.05
N ARG A 204 -0.07 -17.22 8.25
CA ARG A 204 -1.00 -18.34 8.44
C ARG A 204 -2.40 -17.98 7.97
N ARG A 205 -2.89 -16.79 8.31
CA ARG A 205 -4.26 -16.38 8.01
C ARG A 205 -4.44 -15.92 6.56
N ALA A 206 -3.52 -15.13 6.05
CA ALA A 206 -3.56 -14.53 4.73
C ALA A 206 -3.61 -15.56 3.60
N LYS A 207 -2.93 -16.70 3.78
CA LYS A 207 -2.88 -17.80 2.81
C LYS A 207 -4.26 -18.19 2.25
N TYR A 208 -5.31 -18.04 3.05
CA TYR A 208 -6.68 -18.44 2.68
C TYR A 208 -7.68 -17.27 2.72
N THR A 209 -7.19 -16.04 2.73
CA THR A 209 -8.04 -14.84 2.80
C THR A 209 -7.86 -14.02 1.53
N ARG A 210 -8.96 -13.69 0.88
CA ARG A 210 -8.98 -12.76 -0.26
C ARG A 210 -8.87 -11.33 0.22
N ALA A 211 -8.02 -10.53 -0.41
CA ALA A 211 -7.81 -9.11 -0.09
C ALA A 211 -7.47 -8.92 1.40
N GLY A 212 -6.54 -9.73 1.92
CA GLY A 212 -6.09 -9.64 3.30
C GLY A 212 -5.19 -8.44 3.58
N ASP A 213 -4.57 -7.88 2.54
CA ASP A 213 -3.79 -6.64 2.53
C ASP A 213 -4.61 -5.43 3.00
N GLU A 214 -5.92 -5.47 2.78
CA GLU A 214 -6.88 -4.48 3.26
C GLU A 214 -7.39 -4.77 4.69
N ILE A 215 -6.98 -5.88 5.33
CA ILE A 215 -7.58 -6.37 6.60
C ILE A 215 -6.54 -6.54 7.72
N PHE A 216 -5.47 -7.30 7.50
CA PHE A 216 -4.66 -7.80 8.61
C PHE A 216 -3.88 -6.69 9.31
N LEU A 217 -3.31 -5.77 8.54
CA LEU A 217 -2.55 -4.66 9.09
C LEU A 217 -3.45 -3.71 9.89
N GLN A 218 -4.62 -3.40 9.35
CA GLN A 218 -5.64 -2.56 9.99
C GLN A 218 -6.16 -3.22 11.27
N THR A 219 -6.38 -4.54 11.24
CA THR A 219 -6.80 -5.30 12.43
C THR A 219 -5.74 -5.26 13.53
N LEU A 220 -4.47 -5.51 13.20
CA LEU A 220 -3.39 -5.50 14.18
C LEU A 220 -3.12 -4.10 14.75
N LEU A 221 -3.15 -3.06 13.90
CA LEU A 221 -2.98 -1.68 14.38
C LEU A 221 -4.16 -1.22 15.21
N TRP A 222 -5.38 -1.64 14.90
CA TRP A 222 -6.52 -1.38 15.76
C TRP A 222 -6.37 -2.07 17.12
N GLU A 223 -6.03 -3.36 17.13
CA GLU A 223 -5.87 -4.12 18.37
C GLU A 223 -4.80 -3.52 19.29
N TYR A 224 -3.61 -3.24 18.74
CA TYR A 224 -2.42 -2.94 19.54
C TYR A 224 -2.04 -1.45 19.58
N MET A 225 -2.61 -0.60 18.71
CA MET A 225 -2.19 0.79 18.53
C MET A 225 -3.37 1.77 18.37
N HIS A 226 -4.60 1.41 18.77
CA HIS A 226 -5.78 2.26 18.54
C HIS A 226 -5.64 3.70 19.04
N ASP A 227 -5.02 3.92 20.20
CA ASP A 227 -4.83 5.25 20.79
C ASP A 227 -3.89 6.15 19.96
N SER A 228 -3.08 5.56 19.08
CA SER A 228 -2.14 6.29 18.23
C SER A 228 -2.66 6.47 16.80
N LEU A 229 -3.86 5.99 16.46
CA LEU A 229 -4.41 6.10 15.11
C LEU A 229 -4.84 7.53 14.80
N HIS A 230 -4.49 8.01 13.61
CA HIS A 230 -5.06 9.25 13.07
C HIS A 230 -6.55 9.05 12.77
N VAL A 231 -7.40 9.88 13.37
CA VAL A 231 -8.85 9.87 13.13
C VAL A 231 -9.22 11.03 12.22
N TYR A 232 -9.59 10.72 10.98
CA TYR A 232 -10.03 11.72 10.01
C TYR A 232 -11.55 11.67 9.80
N LYS A 233 -12.20 12.84 9.89
CA LYS A 233 -13.63 13.00 9.58
C LYS A 233 -13.81 13.19 8.07
N GLY A 234 -13.80 12.11 7.30
CA GLY A 234 -13.97 12.19 5.84
C GLY A 234 -13.83 10.86 5.12
N THR A 235 -13.42 10.90 3.84
CA THR A 235 -13.20 9.68 3.04
C THR A 235 -12.07 8.84 3.64
N TYR A 236 -12.20 7.53 3.51
CA TYR A 236 -11.37 6.58 4.25
C TYR A 236 -9.88 6.71 3.93
N ASP A 237 -9.50 6.86 2.66
CA ASP A 237 -8.11 6.99 2.24
C ASP A 237 -7.41 8.26 2.78
N ARG A 238 -8.18 9.33 3.04
CA ARG A 238 -7.63 10.59 3.56
C ARG A 238 -7.19 10.50 5.02
N ALA A 239 -7.71 9.54 5.79
CA ALA A 239 -7.17 9.23 7.12
C ALA A 239 -5.70 8.76 7.04
N ALA A 240 -5.33 8.17 5.91
CA ALA A 240 -3.96 7.81 5.62
C ALA A 240 -3.20 8.96 4.91
N MET A 241 -3.76 10.16 4.72
CA MET A 241 -3.14 11.24 3.94
C MET A 241 -2.98 10.94 2.44
N ARG A 242 -3.89 10.14 1.87
CA ARG A 242 -3.89 9.76 0.44
C ARG A 242 -5.10 10.35 -0.27
N GLU A 243 -4.85 11.08 -1.35
CA GLU A 243 -5.87 11.53 -2.28
C GLU A 243 -6.14 10.40 -3.28
N VAL A 244 -7.34 9.82 -3.20
CA VAL A 244 -7.75 8.71 -4.05
C VAL A 244 -9.16 8.97 -4.55
N ARG A 245 -9.29 9.11 -5.87
CA ARG A 245 -10.60 9.28 -6.50
C ARG A 245 -11.20 7.94 -6.92
N TRP A 246 -12.44 7.72 -6.51
CA TRP A 246 -13.22 6.54 -6.87
C TRP A 246 -14.48 6.95 -7.62
N ALA A 247 -14.62 6.51 -8.87
CA ALA A 247 -15.90 6.58 -9.55
C ALA A 247 -16.93 5.67 -8.84
N PRO A 248 -18.24 5.99 -8.88
CA PRO A 248 -19.27 5.15 -8.31
C PRO A 248 -19.16 3.69 -8.80
N TYR A 249 -19.19 2.75 -7.86
CA TYR A 249 -19.09 1.29 -8.13
C TYR A 249 -17.75 0.81 -8.75
N ALA A 250 -16.71 1.65 -8.75
CA ALA A 250 -15.42 1.26 -9.30
C ALA A 250 -14.70 0.21 -8.44
N ASN A 251 -14.07 -0.77 -9.11
CA ASN A 251 -13.20 -1.77 -8.47
C ASN A 251 -11.73 -1.33 -8.39
N SER A 252 -11.40 -0.16 -8.94
CA SER A 252 -10.08 0.46 -8.87
C SER A 252 -10.21 1.98 -8.94
N PRO A 253 -9.29 2.74 -8.33
CA PRO A 253 -9.28 4.19 -8.42
C PRO A 253 -9.19 4.70 -9.86
N ASP A 254 -9.70 5.89 -10.10
CA ASP A 254 -9.56 6.61 -11.37
C ASP A 254 -8.11 7.03 -11.59
N THR A 255 -7.71 7.12 -12.87
CA THR A 255 -6.42 7.69 -13.24
C THR A 255 -6.56 9.21 -13.36
N TYR A 256 -5.69 9.96 -12.70
CA TYR A 256 -5.65 11.42 -12.84
C TYR A 256 -5.12 11.84 -14.22
N THR A 257 -5.62 12.98 -14.70
CA THR A 257 -5.23 13.62 -15.97
C THR A 257 -4.99 15.11 -15.73
N MET A 258 -4.54 15.85 -16.75
CA MET A 258 -4.38 17.31 -16.66
C MET A 258 -5.65 18.08 -16.30
N LYS A 259 -6.82 17.49 -16.55
CA LYS A 259 -8.12 18.04 -16.11
C LYS A 259 -8.24 18.12 -14.59
N ASP A 260 -7.44 17.33 -13.87
CA ASP A 260 -7.48 17.18 -12.42
C ASP A 260 -6.40 18.00 -11.71
N LYS A 261 -5.60 18.79 -12.45
CA LYS A 261 -4.48 19.55 -11.89
C LYS A 261 -4.90 20.44 -10.71
N ASP A 262 -5.99 21.19 -10.87
CA ASP A 262 -6.42 22.18 -9.87
C ASP A 262 -6.96 21.47 -8.63
N PHE A 263 -7.59 20.32 -8.82
CA PHE A 263 -8.01 19.44 -7.73
C PHE A 263 -6.82 18.92 -6.92
N LEU A 264 -5.76 18.45 -7.59
CA LEU A 264 -4.56 17.93 -6.94
C LEU A 264 -3.76 19.03 -6.22
N LEU A 265 -3.70 20.24 -6.79
CA LEU A 265 -3.09 21.40 -6.14
C LEU A 265 -3.82 21.81 -4.86
N ALA A 266 -5.15 21.75 -4.88
CA ALA A 266 -6.00 22.12 -3.75
C ALA A 266 -6.06 21.06 -2.64
N SER A 267 -5.62 19.82 -2.91
CA SER A 267 -5.63 18.74 -1.92
C SER A 267 -4.64 19.00 -0.78
N ASP A 268 -5.08 18.76 0.45
CA ASP A 268 -4.29 18.79 1.68
C ASP A 268 -3.59 17.45 1.97
N MET A 269 -3.79 16.44 1.12
CA MET A 269 -3.16 15.13 1.24
C MET A 269 -1.69 15.19 0.82
N LEU A 270 -0.91 14.20 1.26
CA LEU A 270 0.53 14.15 1.00
C LEU A 270 0.87 13.38 -0.28
N PHE A 271 0.06 12.36 -0.58
CA PHE A 271 0.24 11.47 -1.73
C PHE A 271 -1.06 11.38 -2.51
N ALA A 272 -0.98 11.12 -3.82
CA ALA A 272 -2.15 10.92 -4.66
C ALA A 272 -2.06 9.62 -5.47
N ARG A 273 -3.23 9.05 -5.77
CA ARG A 273 -3.41 7.79 -6.49
C ARG A 273 -4.63 7.81 -7.44
N LYS A 274 -4.55 7.34 -8.68
CA LYS A 274 -3.39 6.75 -9.39
C LYS A 274 -2.99 7.58 -10.60
N PHE A 275 -1.71 7.50 -10.96
CA PHE A 275 -1.16 8.06 -12.20
C PHE A 275 -0.82 6.95 -13.19
N SER A 276 -0.67 7.29 -14.48
CA SER A 276 -0.24 6.37 -15.53
C SER A 276 0.35 7.16 -16.69
N SER A 277 1.61 6.88 -17.07
CA SER A 277 2.25 7.54 -18.20
C SER A 277 1.60 7.22 -19.54
N GLU A 278 0.89 6.08 -19.62
CA GLU A 278 0.13 5.67 -20.80
C GLU A 278 -1.20 6.42 -20.96
N VAL A 279 -1.75 6.94 -19.85
CA VAL A 279 -3.03 7.67 -19.88
C VAL A 279 -2.79 9.16 -20.04
N ASP A 280 -1.93 9.72 -19.19
CA ASP A 280 -1.60 11.14 -19.23
C ASP A 280 -0.24 11.36 -18.56
N ARG A 281 0.77 11.56 -19.39
CA ARG A 281 2.13 11.86 -18.92
C ARG A 281 2.28 13.32 -18.50
N GLU A 282 1.48 14.23 -19.05
CA GLU A 282 1.60 15.67 -18.81
C GLU A 282 1.29 16.00 -17.35
N ILE A 283 0.29 15.32 -16.75
CA ILE A 283 -0.01 15.50 -15.33
C ILE A 283 1.12 15.01 -14.41
N ILE A 284 1.84 13.94 -14.79
CA ILE A 284 2.99 13.44 -14.04
C ILE A 284 4.11 14.48 -14.04
N ASP A 285 4.40 15.04 -15.23
CA ASP A 285 5.44 16.06 -15.41
C ASP A 285 5.08 17.35 -14.66
N PHE A 286 3.80 17.73 -14.67
CA PHE A 286 3.28 18.85 -13.91
C PHE A 286 3.50 18.65 -12.40
N ILE A 287 3.07 17.51 -11.84
CA ILE A 287 3.23 17.19 -10.42
C ILE A 287 4.71 17.17 -10.02
N GLN A 288 5.57 16.57 -10.86
CA GLN A 288 7.01 16.58 -10.64
C GLN A 288 7.54 18.01 -10.57
N LYS A 289 7.24 18.84 -11.56
CA LYS A 289 7.72 20.22 -11.62
C LYS A 289 7.25 21.06 -10.42
N GLU A 290 6.03 20.83 -9.96
CA GLU A 290 5.46 21.62 -8.87
C GLU A 290 6.03 21.23 -7.50
N PHE A 291 6.17 19.93 -7.24
CA PHE A 291 6.45 19.40 -5.89
C PHE A 291 7.83 18.80 -5.69
N ALA A 292 8.63 18.55 -6.73
CA ALA A 292 9.99 18.02 -6.61
C ALA A 292 11.05 19.08 -6.22
N LYS A 293 10.64 20.10 -5.47
CA LYS A 293 11.51 21.18 -4.98
C LYS A 293 12.12 20.82 -3.64
#